data_AF-A0A5H2YJH1-F1
#
_entry.id   AF-A0A5H2YJH1-F1
#
_cell.length_a   1.000
_cell.length_b   1.000
_cell.length_c   1.000
_cell.angle_alpha   90.00
_cell.angle_beta   90.00
_cell.angle_gamma   90.00
#
_symmetry.space_group_name_H-M   'P 1'
#
loop_
_entity.id
_entity.type
_entity.pdbx_description
1 polymer ?
#
loop_
_entity_poly.entity_id
_entity_poly.type
_entity_poly.pdbx_seq_one_letter_code
_entity_poly.pdbx_strand_id
1 'polypeptide(L)'
;MNKLLCAAALGAALFSVPSFADIGITAYAGQTLNQKISTSKGQEHEIVDDTHFAVSVDRHIDGAKYGIYYSVFESELENSPTHKVDSELLLFQSAVKRPVTDNLQTYLGAHLGVNRISTNFVKDDTFFATGLFAGLDYQLGAGFSVGTEVRWVATIVKNTSAVSCDNNPDTADTCSWHFDNESLSQFQASANITYRF
;
A
#
# COMPACT_ATOMS: atom_id res chain seq x y z
N MET A 1 31.30 22.59 39.25
CA MET A 1 29.99 21.91 39.04
C MET A 1 29.86 21.60 37.57
N ASN A 2 29.84 20.31 37.23
CA ASN A 2 30.20 19.74 35.93
C ASN A 2 29.14 19.97 34.83
N LYS A 3 29.46 20.83 33.85
CA LYS A 3 28.69 20.97 32.59
C LYS A 3 28.66 19.67 31.76
N LEU A 4 29.60 18.74 32.00
CA LEU A 4 29.63 17.42 31.35
C LEU A 4 28.50 16.48 31.81
N LEU A 5 27.94 16.65 33.01
CA LEU A 5 26.86 15.76 33.48
C LEU A 5 25.51 16.04 32.79
N CYS A 6 25.26 17.29 32.37
CA CYS A 6 24.02 17.64 31.66
C CYS A 6 23.99 17.12 30.21
N ALA A 7 25.14 17.08 29.54
CA ALA A 7 25.21 16.59 28.16
C ALA A 7 24.98 15.07 28.07
N ALA A 8 25.44 14.31 29.07
CA ALA A 8 25.20 12.86 29.13
C ALA A 8 23.72 12.51 29.41
N ALA A 9 23.01 13.34 30.17
CA ALA A 9 21.59 13.15 30.46
C ALA A 9 20.69 13.40 29.24
N LEU A 10 21.05 14.34 28.35
CA LEU A 10 20.30 14.57 27.10
C LEU A 10 20.50 13.46 26.06
N GLY A 11 21.68 12.83 26.02
CA GLY A 11 21.95 11.73 25.08
C GLY A 11 21.20 10.43 25.42
N ALA A 12 21.01 10.14 26.71
CA ALA A 12 20.31 8.95 27.17
C ALA A 12 18.77 9.02 27.00
N ALA A 13 18.20 10.22 26.84
CA ALA A 13 16.77 10.40 26.60
C ALA A 13 16.33 10.07 25.17
N LEU A 14 17.27 9.94 24.22
CA LEU A 14 16.98 9.64 22.80
C LEU A 14 16.90 8.14 22.49
N PHE A 15 17.22 7.28 23.46
CA PHE A 15 17.16 5.82 23.34
C PHE A 15 16.23 5.22 24.39
N SER A 16 15.03 5.78 24.53
CA SER A 16 13.95 5.04 25.18
C SER A 16 13.71 3.76 24.36
N VAL A 17 14.09 2.62 24.93
CA VAL A 17 13.78 1.30 24.36
C VAL A 17 12.27 1.28 24.11
N PRO A 18 11.80 1.05 22.87
CA PRO A 18 10.37 0.97 22.62
C PRO A 18 9.82 -0.17 23.49
N SER A 19 8.80 0.13 24.30
CA SER A 19 8.00 -0.92 24.91
C SER A 19 7.45 -1.76 23.76
N PHE A 20 7.75 -3.06 23.77
CA PHE A 20 7.20 -3.97 22.76
C PHE A 20 5.67 -3.96 22.77
N ALA A 21 5.04 -3.54 23.89
CA ALA A 21 3.59 -3.42 24.06
C ALA A 21 2.88 -2.45 23.09
N ASP A 22 3.66 -1.67 22.34
CA ASP A 22 3.15 -0.70 21.38
C ASP A 22 3.29 -1.18 19.94
N ILE A 23 3.83 -2.37 19.68
CA ILE A 23 3.95 -2.91 18.33
C ILE A 23 2.72 -3.76 18.03
N GLY A 24 2.11 -3.53 16.87
CA GLY A 24 1.03 -4.33 16.29
C GLY A 24 1.48 -4.95 14.98
N ILE A 25 1.15 -6.22 14.77
CA ILE A 25 1.26 -6.89 13.47
C ILE A 25 -0.15 -7.11 12.97
N THR A 26 -0.42 -6.68 11.73
CA THR A 26 -1.72 -6.84 11.09
C THR A 26 -1.59 -7.63 9.82
N ALA A 27 -2.43 -8.64 9.64
CA ALA A 27 -2.59 -9.34 8.37
C ALA A 27 -3.91 -8.91 7.72
N TYR A 28 -3.89 -8.73 6.39
CA TYR A 28 -5.03 -8.28 5.60
C TYR A 28 -5.28 -9.27 4.46
N ALA A 29 -6.55 -9.50 4.16
CA ALA A 29 -6.99 -10.21 2.97
C ALA A 29 -8.22 -9.49 2.40
N GLY A 30 -8.23 -9.22 1.11
CA GLY A 30 -9.23 -8.36 0.52
C GLY A 30 -9.28 -8.40 -1.00
N GLN A 31 -10.09 -7.52 -1.56
CA GLN A 31 -10.25 -7.32 -2.99
C GLN A 31 -9.68 -5.96 -3.39
N THR A 32 -9.04 -5.89 -4.55
CA THR A 32 -8.56 -4.66 -5.17
C THR A 32 -9.41 -4.36 -6.39
N LEU A 33 -10.08 -3.21 -6.37
CA LEU A 33 -10.86 -2.65 -7.46
C LEU A 33 -10.01 -1.60 -8.18
N ASN A 34 -9.72 -1.83 -9.45
CA ASN A 34 -8.95 -0.90 -10.27
C ASN A 34 -9.89 0.03 -11.05
N GLN A 35 -9.56 1.32 -11.17
CA GLN A 35 -10.33 2.20 -12.04
C GLN A 35 -10.00 1.94 -13.51
N LYS A 36 -11.01 1.99 -14.38
CA LYS A 36 -10.90 1.78 -15.82
C LYS A 36 -9.87 2.74 -16.43
N ILE A 37 -8.90 2.21 -17.19
CA ILE A 37 -7.92 2.99 -17.94
C ILE A 37 -8.42 3.10 -19.38
N SER A 38 -8.65 4.32 -19.86
CA SER A 38 -8.94 4.58 -21.26
C SER A 38 -7.63 4.89 -21.99
N THR A 39 -7.39 4.23 -23.12
CA THR A 39 -6.24 4.52 -23.99
C THR A 39 -6.63 5.51 -25.09
N SER A 40 -5.65 6.22 -25.65
CA SER A 40 -5.81 7.25 -26.70
C SER A 40 -6.39 6.75 -28.03
N LYS A 41 -6.58 5.43 -28.18
CA LYS A 41 -7.30 4.80 -29.31
C LYS A 41 -8.75 4.40 -28.97
N GLY A 42 -9.26 4.81 -27.80
CA GLY A 42 -10.63 4.50 -27.36
C GLY A 42 -10.84 3.03 -26.98
N GLN A 43 -9.77 2.28 -26.71
CA GLN A 43 -9.86 0.91 -26.21
C GLN A 43 -9.83 0.92 -24.68
N GLU A 44 -10.88 0.37 -24.09
CA GLU A 44 -11.03 0.16 -22.64
C GLU A 44 -10.29 -1.14 -22.27
N HIS A 45 -9.28 -1.04 -21.42
CA HIS A 45 -8.63 -2.21 -20.82
C HIS A 45 -8.92 -2.21 -19.32
N GLU A 46 -9.76 -3.15 -18.89
CA GLU A 46 -10.15 -3.37 -17.50
C GLU A 46 -9.09 -4.26 -16.84
N ILE A 47 -8.44 -3.77 -15.78
CA ILE A 47 -7.61 -4.63 -14.93
C ILE A 47 -8.60 -5.35 -14.02
N VAL A 48 -8.65 -6.68 -14.14
CA VAL A 48 -9.60 -7.53 -13.42
C VAL A 48 -9.44 -7.36 -11.92
N ASP A 49 -10.57 -7.21 -11.23
CA ASP A 49 -10.63 -7.20 -9.78
C ASP A 49 -9.98 -8.48 -9.23
N ASP A 50 -8.98 -8.34 -8.36
CA ASP A 50 -8.27 -9.49 -7.80
C ASP A 50 -8.03 -9.37 -6.30
N THR A 51 -7.79 -10.52 -5.70
CA THR A 51 -7.53 -10.69 -4.28
C THR A 51 -6.14 -10.15 -3.95
N HIS A 52 -6.03 -9.34 -2.91
CA HIS A 52 -4.74 -8.95 -2.36
C HIS A 52 -4.55 -9.52 -0.96
N PHE A 53 -3.29 -9.75 -0.63
CA PHE A 53 -2.84 -10.05 0.72
C PHE A 53 -1.89 -8.95 1.17
N ALA A 54 -1.94 -8.62 2.45
CA ALA A 54 -1.02 -7.64 3.01
C ALA A 54 -0.64 -7.97 4.44
N VAL A 55 0.48 -7.38 4.86
CA VAL A 55 0.94 -7.37 6.24
C VAL A 55 1.38 -5.97 6.61
N SER A 56 1.10 -5.53 7.83
CA SER A 56 1.68 -4.32 8.39
C SER A 56 2.32 -4.56 9.74
N VAL A 57 3.36 -3.77 10.01
CA VAL A 57 3.98 -3.65 11.32
C VAL A 57 3.87 -2.20 11.72
N ASP A 58 3.07 -1.95 12.75
CA ASP A 58 2.69 -0.61 13.19
C ASP A 58 3.09 -0.39 14.64
N ARG A 59 3.55 0.81 14.95
CA ARG A 59 3.64 1.29 16.32
C ARG A 59 2.35 2.03 16.67
N HIS A 60 1.77 1.68 17.80
CA HIS A 60 0.57 2.23 18.39
C HIS A 60 0.97 3.20 19.49
N ILE A 61 0.56 4.45 19.34
CA ILE A 61 0.71 5.49 20.36
C ILE A 61 -0.69 6.02 20.71
N ASP A 62 -0.79 6.82 21.77
CA ASP A 62 -2.09 7.32 22.24
C ASP A 62 -2.85 8.07 21.13
N GLY A 63 -3.90 7.43 20.62
CA GLY A 63 -4.75 7.97 19.56
C GLY A 63 -4.16 7.95 18.15
N ALA A 64 -3.06 7.24 17.89
CA ALA A 64 -2.51 7.10 16.53
C ALA A 64 -1.75 5.78 16.30
N LYS A 65 -1.58 5.40 15.03
CA LYS A 65 -0.64 4.35 14.60
C LYS A 65 0.24 4.86 13.46
N TYR A 66 1.47 4.37 13.38
CA TYR A 66 2.31 4.56 12.20
C TYR A 66 3.24 3.37 11.99
N GLY A 67 3.58 3.08 10.74
CA GLY A 67 4.31 1.86 10.43
C GLY A 67 4.53 1.63 8.95
N ILE A 68 4.84 0.37 8.63
CA ILE A 68 5.08 -0.10 7.27
C ILE A 68 3.99 -1.09 6.90
N TYR A 69 3.44 -0.92 5.71
CA TYR A 69 2.47 -1.80 5.07
C TYR A 69 3.10 -2.37 3.80
N TYR A 70 3.01 -3.69 3.66
CA TYR A 70 3.44 -4.42 2.48
C TYR A 70 2.27 -5.23 1.93
N SER A 71 1.92 -5.05 0.67
CA SER A 71 0.85 -5.80 0.01
C SER A 71 1.32 -6.38 -1.31
N VAL A 72 0.83 -7.58 -1.59
CA VAL A 72 0.97 -8.25 -2.87
C VAL A 72 -0.42 -8.46 -3.47
N PHE A 73 -0.52 -8.19 -4.76
CA PHE A 73 -1.68 -8.42 -5.60
C PHE A 73 -1.17 -9.06 -6.88
N GLU A 74 -1.67 -10.24 -7.21
CA GLU A 74 -1.48 -10.87 -8.51
C GLU A 74 -2.78 -10.65 -9.29
N SER A 75 -2.70 -10.30 -10.57
CA SER A 75 -3.89 -10.14 -11.42
C SER A 75 -3.65 -10.63 -12.84
N GLU A 76 -4.69 -11.22 -13.43
CA GLU A 76 -4.72 -11.73 -14.79
C GLU A 76 -5.47 -10.75 -15.72
N LEU A 77 -4.92 -10.47 -16.91
CA LEU A 77 -5.59 -9.61 -17.88
C LEU A 77 -6.68 -10.39 -18.64
N GLU A 78 -7.91 -9.88 -18.60
CA GLU A 78 -9.16 -10.53 -19.06
C GLU A 78 -9.14 -11.05 -20.51
N ASN A 79 -8.28 -10.50 -21.39
CA ASN A 79 -8.22 -10.86 -22.81
C ASN A 79 -6.94 -11.61 -23.24
N SER A 80 -6.10 -12.05 -22.29
CA SER A 80 -4.97 -12.94 -22.57
C SER A 80 -4.44 -13.60 -21.27
N PRO A 81 -4.72 -14.89 -21.03
CA PRO A 81 -4.21 -15.62 -19.84
C PRO A 81 -2.67 -15.75 -19.81
N THR A 82 -1.99 -15.29 -20.85
CA THR A 82 -0.52 -15.21 -20.93
C THR A 82 0.06 -13.91 -20.40
N HIS A 83 -0.73 -12.90 -19.99
CA HIS A 83 -0.21 -11.63 -19.49
C HIS A 83 -0.61 -11.41 -18.02
N LYS A 84 0.36 -11.63 -17.12
CA LYS A 84 0.22 -11.50 -15.67
C LYS A 84 0.76 -10.14 -15.22
N VAL A 85 0.04 -9.48 -14.32
CA VAL A 85 0.46 -8.23 -13.70
C VAL A 85 0.55 -8.46 -12.20
N ASP A 86 1.77 -8.41 -11.68
CA ASP A 86 2.04 -8.52 -10.24
C ASP A 86 2.34 -7.13 -9.70
N SER A 87 1.60 -6.70 -8.68
CA SER A 87 1.78 -5.41 -8.01
C SER A 87 2.21 -5.62 -6.57
N GLU A 88 3.34 -5.01 -6.20
CA GLU A 88 3.87 -5.00 -4.84
C GLU A 88 3.86 -3.58 -4.29
N LEU A 89 3.09 -3.35 -3.23
CA LEU A 89 3.01 -2.07 -2.54
C LEU A 89 3.87 -2.11 -1.28
N LEU A 90 4.81 -1.17 -1.16
CA LEU A 90 5.56 -0.92 0.06
C LEU A 90 5.33 0.52 0.50
N LEU A 91 4.60 0.68 1.61
CA LEU A 91 4.01 1.95 2.02
C LEU A 91 4.38 2.25 3.47
N PHE A 92 4.84 3.49 3.72
CA PHE A 92 4.79 4.08 5.04
C PHE A 92 3.38 4.61 5.29
N GLN A 93 2.80 4.26 6.43
CA GLN A 93 1.44 4.64 6.78
C GLN A 93 1.36 5.30 8.15
N SER A 94 0.43 6.24 8.29
CA SER A 94 0.10 6.87 9.56
C SER A 94 -1.40 7.11 9.65
N ALA A 95 -1.99 6.81 10.80
CA ALA A 95 -3.43 6.98 11.05
C ALA A 95 -3.70 7.54 12.44
N VAL A 96 -4.78 8.31 12.55
CA VAL A 96 -5.36 8.72 13.83
C VAL A 96 -6.46 7.74 14.21
N LYS A 97 -6.46 7.28 15.47
CA LYS A 97 -7.44 6.35 16.03
C LYS A 97 -8.42 7.06 16.95
N ARG A 98 -9.70 6.69 16.86
CA ARG A 98 -10.76 7.20 17.74
C ARG A 98 -11.64 6.04 18.24
N PRO A 99 -11.92 5.96 19.55
CA PRO A 99 -12.90 5.00 20.05
C PRO A 99 -14.30 5.40 19.59
N VAL A 100 -15.04 4.44 19.05
CA VAL A 100 -16.49 4.55 18.77
C VAL A 100 -17.27 3.98 19.95
N THR A 101 -16.81 2.86 20.49
CA THR A 101 -17.26 2.25 21.76
C THR A 101 -16.05 1.69 22.51
N ASP A 102 -16.26 1.08 23.68
CA ASP A 102 -15.17 0.52 24.49
C ASP A 102 -14.33 -0.53 23.75
N ASN A 103 -14.96 -1.29 22.84
CA ASN A 103 -14.31 -2.37 22.09
C ASN A 103 -14.18 -2.07 20.59
N LEU A 104 -14.78 -0.98 20.08
CA LEU A 104 -14.74 -0.62 18.66
C LEU A 104 -13.97 0.68 18.47
N GLN A 105 -12.95 0.64 17.62
CA GLN A 105 -12.16 1.79 17.22
C GLN A 105 -12.34 2.03 15.73
N THR A 106 -12.30 3.30 15.33
CA THR A 106 -12.15 3.70 13.93
C THR A 106 -10.81 4.40 13.74
N TYR A 107 -10.28 4.34 12.53
CA TYR A 107 -9.10 5.10 12.16
C TYR A 107 -9.22 5.67 10.76
N LEU A 108 -8.55 6.80 10.58
CA LEU A 108 -8.36 7.47 9.30
C LEU A 108 -6.88 7.81 9.17
N GLY A 109 -6.29 7.46 8.04
CA GLY A 109 -4.87 7.61 7.80
C GLY A 109 -4.52 7.93 6.35
N ALA A 110 -3.25 8.23 6.18
CA ALA A 110 -2.63 8.49 4.90
C ALA A 110 -1.36 7.64 4.76
N HIS A 111 -1.00 7.35 3.53
CA HIS A 111 0.16 6.54 3.21
C HIS A 111 0.92 7.08 2.00
N LEU A 112 2.20 6.76 1.96
CA LEU A 112 3.10 7.09 0.87
C LEU A 112 4.21 6.05 0.78
N GLY A 113 4.69 5.80 -0.43
CA GLY A 113 5.75 4.83 -0.67
C GLY A 113 5.87 4.51 -2.14
N VAL A 114 6.05 3.23 -2.43
CA VAL A 114 6.31 2.75 -3.78
C VAL A 114 5.37 1.62 -4.15
N ASN A 115 5.03 1.57 -5.43
CA ASN A 115 4.35 0.46 -6.07
C ASN A 115 5.26 -0.10 -7.15
N ARG A 116 5.69 -1.35 -7.00
CA ARG A 116 6.44 -2.07 -8.02
C ARG A 116 5.46 -2.87 -8.85
N ILE A 117 5.48 -2.65 -10.16
CA ILE A 117 4.65 -3.37 -11.11
C ILE A 117 5.58 -4.24 -11.94
N SER A 118 5.46 -5.54 -11.78
CA SER A 118 6.16 -6.55 -12.57
C SER A 118 5.20 -7.08 -13.62
N THR A 119 5.69 -7.17 -14.86
CA THR A 119 4.93 -7.74 -15.97
C THR A 119 5.80 -8.76 -16.70
N ASN A 120 5.21 -9.80 -17.25
CA ASN A 120 5.97 -10.84 -17.94
C ASN A 120 6.42 -10.45 -19.37
N PHE A 121 6.21 -9.20 -19.79
CA PHE A 121 6.48 -8.70 -21.14
C PHE A 121 7.29 -7.39 -21.19
N VAL A 122 7.46 -6.68 -20.06
CA VAL A 122 8.29 -5.48 -19.93
C VAL A 122 9.09 -5.54 -18.62
N LYS A 123 10.23 -4.87 -18.59
CA LYS A 123 11.07 -4.74 -17.40
C LYS A 123 10.31 -4.08 -16.25
N ASP A 124 10.45 -4.62 -15.04
CA ASP A 124 9.80 -4.10 -13.82
C ASP A 124 10.05 -2.60 -13.64
N ASP A 125 8.97 -1.87 -13.35
CA ASP A 125 9.03 -0.45 -13.05
C ASP A 125 8.50 -0.18 -11.62
N THR A 126 9.17 0.76 -10.94
CA THR A 126 8.79 1.21 -9.60
C THR A 126 8.25 2.62 -9.66
N PHE A 127 7.01 2.79 -9.23
CA PHE A 127 6.30 4.06 -9.23
C PHE A 127 6.08 4.56 -7.80
N PHE A 128 5.96 5.88 -7.66
CA PHE A 128 5.58 6.46 -6.38
C PHE A 128 4.09 6.24 -6.13
N ALA A 129 3.73 5.80 -4.93
CA ALA A 129 2.34 5.57 -4.52
C ALA A 129 2.01 6.38 -3.28
N THR A 130 0.79 6.90 -3.21
CA THR A 130 0.27 7.62 -2.05
C THR A 130 -1.24 7.45 -1.97
N GLY A 131 -1.83 7.74 -0.82
CA GLY A 131 -3.29 7.80 -0.72
C GLY A 131 -3.77 7.86 0.71
N LEU A 132 -5.01 7.43 0.88
CA LEU A 132 -5.74 7.49 2.15
C LEU A 132 -6.33 6.13 2.48
N PHE A 133 -6.51 5.85 3.76
CA PHE A 133 -7.18 4.64 4.20
C PHE A 133 -8.00 4.91 5.46
N ALA A 134 -9.08 4.16 5.62
CA ALA A 134 -9.96 4.24 6.77
C ALA A 134 -10.43 2.84 7.16
N GLY A 135 -10.63 2.62 8.45
CA GLY A 135 -11.06 1.31 8.91
C GLY A 135 -11.71 1.30 10.28
N LEU A 136 -12.14 0.10 10.64
CA LEU A 136 -12.80 -0.23 11.90
C LEU A 136 -12.08 -1.43 12.51
N ASP A 137 -11.68 -1.34 13.77
CA ASP A 137 -11.05 -2.41 14.53
C ASP A 137 -11.90 -2.74 15.75
N TYR A 138 -12.35 -3.99 15.87
CA TYR A 138 -13.03 -4.53 17.03
C TYR A 138 -12.06 -5.35 17.89
N GLN A 139 -11.90 -4.96 19.15
CA GLN A 139 -11.03 -5.63 20.12
C GLN A 139 -11.70 -6.90 20.65
N LEU A 140 -11.06 -8.04 20.42
CA LEU A 140 -11.52 -9.34 20.93
C LEU A 140 -11.00 -9.60 22.35
N GLY A 141 -9.86 -9.01 22.71
CA GLY A 141 -9.15 -9.23 23.97
C GLY A 141 -7.82 -9.94 23.77
N ALA A 142 -7.02 -10.02 24.83
CA ALA A 142 -5.69 -10.67 24.83
C ALA A 142 -4.74 -10.18 23.71
N GLY A 143 -4.84 -8.91 23.33
CA GLY A 143 -4.04 -8.29 22.26
C GLY A 143 -4.59 -8.47 20.84
N PHE A 144 -5.64 -9.27 20.65
CA PHE A 144 -6.25 -9.51 19.34
C PHE A 144 -7.34 -8.48 18.99
N SER A 145 -7.34 -8.03 17.75
CA SER A 145 -8.40 -7.24 17.14
C SER A 145 -8.70 -7.75 15.74
N VAL A 146 -9.95 -7.62 15.30
CA VAL A 146 -10.39 -7.92 13.94
C VAL A 146 -11.07 -6.71 13.35
N GLY A 147 -10.92 -6.49 12.06
CA GLY A 147 -11.37 -5.25 11.46
C GLY A 147 -11.61 -5.32 9.98
N THR A 148 -12.03 -4.18 9.45
CA THR A 148 -12.13 -3.92 8.01
C THR A 148 -11.40 -2.64 7.68
N GLU A 149 -10.75 -2.59 6.52
CA GLU A 149 -10.07 -1.41 6.00
C GLU A 149 -10.49 -1.18 4.55
N VAL A 150 -10.74 0.09 4.22
CA VAL A 150 -10.80 0.56 2.84
C VAL A 150 -9.61 1.48 2.60
N ARG A 151 -8.93 1.28 1.47
CA ARG A 151 -7.72 2.01 1.10
C ARG A 151 -7.83 2.48 -0.32
N TRP A 152 -7.59 3.77 -0.51
CA TRP A 152 -7.42 4.38 -1.81
C TRP A 152 -5.93 4.58 -2.07
N VAL A 153 -5.46 4.19 -3.25
CA VAL A 153 -4.07 4.26 -3.68
C VAL A 153 -3.98 4.97 -5.02
N ALA A 154 -3.23 6.06 -5.07
CA ALA A 154 -2.85 6.78 -6.27
C ALA A 154 -1.37 6.53 -6.56
N THR A 155 -1.08 5.86 -7.67
CA THR A 155 0.27 5.61 -8.17
C THR A 155 0.59 6.63 -9.27
N ILE A 156 1.63 7.43 -9.07
CA ILE A 156 2.06 8.47 -10.01
C ILE A 156 2.95 7.84 -11.07
N VAL A 157 2.43 7.74 -12.30
CA VAL A 157 3.14 7.19 -13.46
C VAL A 157 3.69 8.37 -14.24
N LYS A 158 4.99 8.68 -14.06
CA LYS A 158 5.63 9.74 -14.87
C LYS A 158 5.72 9.27 -16.31
N ASN A 159 5.39 10.17 -17.25
CA ASN A 159 5.40 10.03 -18.72
C ASN A 159 6.79 9.76 -19.35
N THR A 160 7.73 9.16 -18.60
CA THR A 160 9.08 8.80 -19.05
C THR A 160 9.38 7.31 -18.89
N SER A 161 8.35 6.47 -18.68
CA SER A 161 8.51 5.02 -18.83
C SER A 161 9.05 4.74 -20.23
N ALA A 162 10.24 4.16 -20.29
CA ALA A 162 10.98 3.95 -21.52
C ALA A 162 10.18 3.00 -22.44
N VAL A 163 9.45 3.58 -23.38
CA VAL A 163 8.76 2.84 -24.43
C VAL A 163 9.84 2.16 -25.27
N SER A 164 10.01 0.85 -25.08
CA SER A 164 10.82 0.03 -25.98
C SER A 164 9.94 -0.32 -27.18
N CYS A 165 9.84 0.57 -28.15
CA CYS A 165 9.31 0.22 -29.46
C CYS A 165 10.30 -0.73 -30.14
N ASP A 166 9.86 -1.94 -30.46
CA ASP A 166 10.62 -2.80 -31.37
C ASP A 166 10.58 -2.17 -32.76
N ASN A 167 11.74 -1.68 -33.24
CA ASN A 167 11.89 -1.05 -34.56
C ASN A 167 12.11 -2.11 -35.67
N ASN A 168 11.46 -3.27 -35.56
CA ASN A 168 11.53 -4.29 -36.60
C ASN A 168 10.46 -4.02 -37.68
N PRO A 169 10.83 -3.72 -38.94
CA PRO A 169 9.91 -3.34 -40.00
C PRO A 169 8.92 -4.44 -40.43
N ASP A 170 9.10 -5.69 -39.99
CA ASP A 170 8.19 -6.81 -40.26
C ASP A 170 7.13 -7.05 -39.15
N THR A 171 7.24 -6.39 -38.00
CA THR A 171 6.33 -6.56 -36.84
C THR A 171 5.84 -5.21 -36.28
N ALA A 172 5.58 -4.25 -37.16
CA ALA A 172 5.42 -2.82 -36.88
C ALA A 172 4.24 -2.37 -35.98
N ASP A 173 3.59 -3.27 -35.22
CA ASP A 173 2.34 -2.96 -34.48
C ASP A 173 2.26 -3.54 -33.05
N THR A 174 3.36 -3.59 -32.31
CA THR A 174 3.33 -3.93 -30.87
C THR A 174 3.98 -2.84 -30.01
N CYS A 175 3.42 -1.63 -30.05
CA CYS A 175 3.62 -0.64 -28.98
C CYS A 175 2.78 -1.06 -27.76
N SER A 176 3.43 -1.81 -26.87
CA SER A 176 2.83 -2.35 -25.67
C SER A 176 2.72 -1.24 -24.60
N TRP A 177 1.51 -0.71 -24.41
CA TRP A 177 1.02 0.09 -23.26
C TRP A 177 1.38 1.58 -23.21
N HIS A 178 0.35 2.43 -23.32
CA HIS A 178 0.39 3.87 -23.05
C HIS A 178 -0.72 4.19 -22.03
N PHE A 179 -0.35 4.75 -20.88
CA PHE A 179 -1.31 5.26 -19.89
C PHE A 179 -1.60 6.73 -20.22
N ASP A 180 -2.81 7.04 -20.69
CA ASP A 180 -3.21 8.43 -21.00
C ASP A 180 -3.36 9.30 -19.73
N ASN A 181 -3.54 8.68 -18.56
CA ASN A 181 -3.66 9.38 -17.28
C ASN A 181 -2.35 9.36 -16.50
N GLU A 182 -1.93 10.54 -16.00
CA GLU A 182 -0.71 10.75 -15.20
C GLU A 182 -0.71 10.03 -13.83
N SER A 183 -1.80 9.32 -13.50
CA SER A 183 -1.95 8.58 -12.25
C SER A 183 -2.87 7.36 -12.40
N LEU A 184 -2.45 6.23 -11.84
CA LEU A 184 -3.27 5.04 -11.65
C LEU A 184 -3.95 5.08 -10.28
N SER A 185 -5.27 4.95 -10.23
CA SER A 185 -6.05 4.96 -8.98
C SER A 185 -6.66 3.60 -8.70
N GLN A 186 -6.43 3.06 -7.50
CA GLN A 186 -6.91 1.76 -7.03
C GLN A 186 -7.66 1.91 -5.70
N PHE A 187 -8.66 1.06 -5.49
CA PHE A 187 -9.41 0.95 -4.24
C PHE A 187 -9.30 -0.47 -3.69
N GLN A 188 -8.83 -0.61 -2.46
CA GLN A 188 -8.68 -1.88 -1.77
C GLN A 188 -9.68 -1.96 -0.63
N ALA A 189 -10.40 -3.07 -0.53
CA ALA A 189 -11.28 -3.37 0.60
C ALA A 189 -10.81 -4.69 1.23
N SER A 190 -10.47 -4.68 2.51
CA SER A 190 -9.90 -5.84 3.20
C SER A 190 -10.52 -6.09 4.55
N ALA A 191 -10.57 -7.37 4.93
CA ALA A 191 -10.70 -7.78 6.31
C ALA A 191 -9.30 -7.95 6.91
N ASN A 192 -9.16 -7.65 8.20
CA ASN A 192 -7.87 -7.71 8.86
C ASN A 192 -7.94 -8.33 10.26
N ILE A 193 -6.80 -8.88 10.68
CA ILE A 193 -6.57 -9.35 12.04
C ILE A 193 -5.27 -8.73 12.55
N THR A 194 -5.34 -8.12 13.72
CA THR A 194 -4.22 -7.46 14.38
C THR A 194 -3.88 -8.18 15.68
N TYR A 195 -2.60 -8.40 15.92
CA TYR A 195 -2.08 -8.75 17.24
C TYR A 195 -1.16 -7.64 17.75
N ARG A 196 -1.49 -7.07 18.91
CA ARG A 196 -0.66 -6.10 19.63
C ARG A 196 0.01 -6.80 20.81
N PHE A 197 1.33 -6.66 20.91
CA PHE A 197 2.16 -7.22 21.98
C PHE A 197 1.94 -6.50 23.32
#